data_AF-A0A843HX82-F1
#
_entry.id   AF-A0A843HX82-F1
#
_cell.length_a   1.000
_cell.length_b   1.000
_cell.length_c   1.000
_cell.angle_alpha   90.00
_cell.angle_beta   90.00
_cell.angle_gamma   90.00
#
_symmetry.space_group_name_H-M   'P 1'
#
loop_
_entity.id
_entity.type
_entity.pdbx_description
1 polymer ?
#
loop_
_entity_poly.entity_id
_entity_poly.type
_entity_poly.pdbx_seq_one_letter_code
_entity_poly.pdbx_strand_id
1 'polypeptide(L)' 'MGLDRCEPDYTPGIYETEVESFKPDDIYSADLVQFLCAFCNNTSWVYVADGRVAGYIITCIEG' A
#
# COMPACT_ATOMS: atom_id res chain seq x y z
N MET A 1 12.59 -3.32 10.75
CA MET A 1 12.31 -2.13 9.92
C MET A 1 12.89 -2.37 8.55
N GLY A 2 12.08 -2.25 7.52
CA GLY A 2 12.46 -2.55 6.15
C GLY A 2 11.55 -1.85 5.15
N LEU A 3 12.07 -1.68 3.94
CA LEU A 3 11.37 -1.11 2.80
C LEU A 3 11.19 -2.25 1.81
N ASP A 4 9.96 -2.73 1.69
CA ASP A 4 9.58 -3.89 0.89
C ASP A 4 8.82 -3.44 -0.36
N ARG A 5 8.81 -4.29 -1.39
CA ARG A 5 7.96 -4.04 -2.56
C ARG A 5 6.50 -4.15 -2.18
N CYS A 6 5.65 -3.34 -2.81
CA CYS A 6 4.22 -3.56 -2.62
C CYS A 6 3.80 -4.86 -3.28
N GLU A 7 3.35 -5.80 -2.46
CA GLU A 7 2.76 -7.07 -2.88
C GLU A 7 1.33 -7.17 -2.32
N PRO A 8 0.45 -7.97 -2.95
CA PRO A 8 -0.93 -8.15 -2.50
C PRO A 8 -1.07 -8.54 -1.02
N ASP A 9 -0.10 -9.24 -0.45
CA ASP A 9 -0.12 -9.68 0.95
C ASP A 9 -0.04 -8.52 1.94
N TYR A 10 0.46 -7.35 1.52
CA TYR A 10 0.50 -6.14 2.34
C TYR A 10 -0.80 -5.34 2.33
N THR A 11 -1.77 -5.67 1.45
CA THR A 11 -3.03 -4.92 1.29
C THR A 11 -3.79 -4.72 2.62
N PRO A 12 -3.92 -5.70 3.53
CA PRO A 12 -4.59 -5.49 4.82
C PRO A 12 -3.92 -4.38 5.65
N GLY A 13 -2.60 -4.40 5.78
CA GLY A 13 -1.85 -3.39 6.54
C GLY A 13 -1.85 -2.01 5.88
N ILE A 14 -1.87 -1.96 4.54
CA ILE A 14 -2.05 -0.71 3.81
C ILE A 14 -3.44 -0.12 4.07
N TYR A 15 -4.49 -0.94 4.04
CA TYR A 15 -5.85 -0.49 4.30
C TYR A 15 -6.02 0.02 5.75
N GLU A 16 -5.40 -0.63 6.73
CA GLU A 16 -5.34 -0.12 8.10
C GLU A 16 -4.66 1.26 8.15
N THR A 17 -3.55 1.43 7.42
CA THR A 17 -2.83 2.71 7.33
C THR A 17 -3.70 3.80 6.68
N GLU A 18 -4.47 3.45 5.64
CA GLU A 18 -5.41 4.35 4.96
C GLU A 18 -6.49 4.86 5.91
N VAL A 19 -7.15 3.96 6.64
CA VAL A 19 -8.21 4.28 7.59
C VAL A 19 -7.73 5.18 8.73
N GLU A 20 -6.48 5.01 9.17
CA GLU A 20 -5.88 5.86 10.19
C GLU A 20 -5.41 7.23 9.67
N SER A 21 -5.07 7.32 8.38
CA SER A 21 -4.40 8.50 7.80
C SER A 21 -5.34 9.44 7.04
N PHE A 22 -6.41 8.91 6.44
CA PHE A 22 -7.27 9.63 5.51
C PHE A 22 -8.73 9.69 5.97
N LYS A 23 -9.51 10.61 5.39
CA LYS A 23 -10.95 10.65 5.61
C LYS A 23 -11.62 9.51 4.83
N PRO A 24 -12.81 9.04 5.26
CA PRO A 24 -13.51 7.94 4.58
C PRO A 24 -13.67 8.10 3.06
N ASP A 25 -13.89 9.32 2.58
CA ASP A 25 -14.11 9.61 1.16
C ASP A 25 -12.81 9.58 0.33
N ASP A 26 -11.65 9.65 0.99
CA ASP A 26 -10.32 9.66 0.37
C ASP A 26 -9.65 8.28 0.41
N ILE A 27 -10.23 7.31 1.12
CA ILE A 27 -9.68 5.96 1.28
C ILE A 27 -9.91 5.14 0.02
N TYR A 28 -8.85 4.53 -0.50
CA TYR A 28 -8.97 3.55 -1.58
C TYR A 28 -9.62 2.24 -1.10
N SER A 29 -10.37 1.59 -1.99
CA SER A 29 -10.88 0.24 -1.70
C SER A 29 -9.72 -0.76 -1.61
N ALA A 30 -9.89 -1.80 -0.78
CA ALA A 30 -8.90 -2.86 -0.66
C ALA A 30 -8.59 -3.52 -2.01
N ASP A 31 -9.61 -3.74 -2.85
CA ASP A 31 -9.44 -4.30 -4.20
C ASP A 31 -8.60 -3.40 -5.11
N LEU A 32 -8.77 -2.07 -5.02
CA LEU A 32 -7.98 -1.13 -5.81
C LEU A 32 -6.52 -1.13 -5.34
N VAL A 33 -6.28 -1.10 -4.03
CA VAL A 33 -4.92 -1.18 -3.46
C VAL A 33 -4.24 -2.49 -3.87
N GLN A 34 -4.95 -3.61 -3.79
CA GLN A 34 -4.44 -4.92 -4.22
C GLN A 34 -4.05 -4.92 -5.69
N PHE A 35 -4.92 -4.38 -6.56
CA PHE A 35 -4.63 -4.24 -7.98
C PHE A 35 -3.40 -3.37 -8.24
N LEU A 36 -3.30 -2.22 -7.59
CA LEU A 36 -2.18 -1.29 -7.76
C LEU A 36 -0.86 -1.91 -7.29
N CYS A 37 -0.87 -2.65 -6.18
CA CYS A 37 0.32 -3.35 -5.72
C CYS A 37 0.72 -4.49 -6.64
N ALA A 38 -0.24 -5.24 -7.22
CA ALA A 38 0.08 -6.26 -8.21
C ALA A 38 0.64 -5.68 -9.51
N PHE A 39 0.01 -4.61 -10.02
CA PHE A 39 0.33 -4.05 -11.35
C PHE A 39 1.54 -3.09 -11.30
N CYS A 40 1.67 -2.31 -10.22
CA CYS A 40 2.67 -1.26 -10.08
C CYS A 40 3.76 -1.60 -9.05
N ASN A 41 3.89 -2.88 -8.68
CA ASN A 41 4.90 -3.44 -7.76
C ASN A 41 6.30 -2.84 -7.98
N ASN A 42 6.73 -2.75 -9.25
CA ASN A 42 8.10 -2.39 -9.60
C ASN A 42 8.49 -0.96 -9.18
N THR A 43 7.50 -0.11 -8.90
CA THR A 43 7.65 1.29 -8.53
C THR A 43 6.92 1.64 -7.23
N SER A 44 6.30 0.66 -6.59
CA SER A 44 5.55 0.84 -5.34
C SER A 44 6.24 0.14 -4.18
N TRP A 45 6.13 0.73 -3.00
CA TRP A 45 6.86 0.29 -1.82
C TRP A 45 6.02 0.39 -0.55
N VAL A 46 6.33 -0.48 0.42
CA VAL A 46 5.72 -0.54 1.75
C VAL A 46 6.81 -0.44 2.79
N TYR A 47 6.61 0.39 3.80
CA TYR A 47 7.50 0.50 4.95
C TYR A 47 6.94 -0.30 6.12
N VAL A 48 7.69 -1.31 6.55
CA VAL A 48 7.31 -2.20 7.65
C VAL A 48 8.14 -1.89 8.89
N ALA A 49 7.46 -1.52 9.99
CA ALA A 49 8.04 -1.28 11.30
C ALA A 49 7.35 -2.17 12.33
N ASP A 50 8.13 -2.90 13.14
CA ASP A 50 7.63 -3.77 14.21
C ASP A 50 6.55 -4.78 13.77
N GLY A 51 6.70 -5.32 12.55
CA GLY A 51 5.78 -6.30 11.97
C GLY A 51 4.49 -5.71 11.42
N ARG A 52 4.35 -4.38 11.43
CA ARG A 52 3.18 -3.64 10.94
C ARG A 52 3.56 -2.74 9.76
N VAL A 53 2.64 -2.56 8.83
CA VAL A 53 2.76 -1.51 7.80
C VAL A 53 2.60 -0.15 8.46
N ALA A 54 3.65 0.66 8.41
CA ALA A 54 3.67 2.00 8.99
C ALA A 54 3.49 3.10 7.91
N GLY A 55 3.60 2.73 6.64
CA GLY A 55 3.43 3.63 5.51
C GLY A 55 3.64 2.88 4.20
N TYR A 56 3.18 3.48 3.11
CA TYR A 56 3.34 2.94 1.77
C TYR A 56 3.38 4.09 0.76
N ILE A 57 3.93 3.80 -0.41
CA ILE A 57 3.84 4.67 -1.58
C ILE A 57 3.50 3.79 -2.77
N ILE A 58 2.39 4.13 -3.43
CA ILE A 58 2.01 3.50 -4.69
C ILE A 58 2.35 4.49 -5.80
N THR A 59 3.06 4.01 -6.80
CA THR A 59 3.37 4.78 -8.00
C THR A 59 3.30 3.85 -9.19
N CYS A 60 2.51 4.23 -10.19
CA CYS A 60 2.39 3.52 -11.45
C CYS A 60 3.01 4.39 -12.54
N ILE A 61 3.90 3.81 -13.34
CA ILE A 61 4.44 4.46 -14.54
C ILE A 61 3.74 3.79 -15.73
N GLU A 62 2.81 4.50 -16.35
CA GLU A 62 2.28 4.11 -17.66
C GLU A 62 3.27 4.55 -18.75
N GLY A 63 3.49 3.66 -19.73
CA GLY A 63 4.36 3.88 -20.89
C GLY A 63 3.77 3.24 -22.13
#